data_AF-R9J7L9-F1
#
_entry.id   AF-R9J7L9-F1
#
_cell.length_a   1.000
_cell.length_b   1.000
_cell.length_c   1.000
_cell.angle_alpha   90.00
_cell.angle_beta   90.00
_cell.angle_gamma   90.00
#
_symmetry.space_group_name_H-M   'P 1'
#
loop_
_entity.id
_entity.type
_entity.pdbx_description
1 polymer ?
#
loop_
_entity_poly.entity_id
_entity_poly.type
_entity_poly.pdbx_seq_one_letter_code
_entity_poly.pdbx_strand_id
1 'polypeptide(L)'
;MKNIFEETYTKIAELKKAYDAAKDEESREKARTAYHDLLKPLEGLGNTAGRLWREYEISRDNGNELLDISEVVWEKDAENFISCMREVGIRQFTFSSTWSSAVETAWLFKQNGCELEGLVEINGSMNFFEEKREKKHGYLFRVN
;
A
#
# COMPACT_ATOMS: atom_id res chain seq x y z
N MET A 1 12.92 6.99 10.81
CA MET A 1 13.06 6.72 9.37
C MET A 1 11.88 7.33 8.67
N LYS A 2 12.08 8.03 7.56
CA LYS A 2 10.99 8.60 6.76
C LYS A 2 10.42 7.51 5.86
N ASN A 3 9.10 7.48 5.70
CA ASN A 3 8.43 6.50 4.85
C ASN A 3 8.53 6.97 3.38
N ILE A 4 9.33 6.27 2.58
CA ILE A 4 9.59 6.63 1.17
C ILE A 4 8.29 6.59 0.35
N PHE A 5 7.39 5.66 0.68
CA PHE A 5 6.11 5.55 -0.01
C PHE A 5 5.21 6.74 0.30
N GLU A 6 5.16 7.21 1.54
CA GLU A 6 4.34 8.39 1.90
C GLU A 6 4.80 9.64 1.16
N GLU A 7 6.12 9.86 1.10
CA GLU A 7 6.71 11.00 0.37
C GLU A 7 6.43 10.93 -1.13
N THR A 8 6.46 9.71 -1.71
CA THR A 8 6.19 9.48 -3.13
C THR A 8 4.69 9.66 -3.43
N TYR A 9 3.83 9.11 -2.58
CA TYR A 9 2.37 9.21 -2.72
C TYR A 9 1.89 10.65 -2.62
N THR A 10 2.42 11.44 -1.68
CA THR A 10 2.04 12.86 -1.54
C THR A 10 2.28 13.63 -2.84
N LYS A 11 3.43 13.43 -3.48
CA LYS A 11 3.76 14.06 -4.77
C LYS A 11 2.86 13.54 -5.90
N ILE A 12 2.59 12.23 -5.93
CA ILE A 12 1.68 11.63 -6.92
C ILE A 12 0.26 12.15 -6.77
N ALA A 13 -0.24 12.34 -5.55
CA ALA A 13 -1.57 12.89 -5.30
C ALA A 13 -1.70 14.33 -5.81
N GLU A 14 -0.64 15.14 -5.69
CA GLU A 14 -0.58 16.48 -6.29
C GLU A 14 -0.58 16.41 -7.83
N LEU A 15 0.17 15.47 -8.42
CA LEU A 15 0.18 15.25 -9.87
C LEU A 15 -1.17 14.77 -10.39
N LYS A 16 -1.87 13.87 -9.68
CA LYS A 16 -3.23 13.41 -10.01
C LYS A 16 -4.19 14.61 -10.05
N LYS A 17 -4.15 15.47 -9.02
CA LYS A 17 -4.96 16.71 -8.99
C LYS A 17 -4.63 17.66 -10.16
N ALA A 18 -3.35 17.84 -10.47
CA ALA A 18 -2.92 18.68 -11.59
C ALA A 18 -3.37 18.10 -12.95
N TYR A 19 -3.30 16.77 -13.11
CA TYR A 19 -3.79 16.06 -14.29
C TYR A 19 -5.29 16.23 -14.48
N ASP A 20 -6.08 16.07 -13.41
CA ASP A 20 -7.54 16.21 -13.45
C ASP A 20 -7.98 17.66 -13.75
N ALA A 21 -7.22 18.65 -13.28
CA ALA A 21 -7.46 20.06 -13.54
C ALA A 21 -6.99 20.52 -14.94
N ALA A 22 -6.16 19.74 -15.62
CA ALA A 22 -5.57 20.10 -16.91
C ALA A 22 -6.62 20.13 -18.04
N LYS A 23 -6.59 21.20 -18.84
CA LYS A 23 -7.51 21.44 -19.97
C LYS A 23 -6.94 21.04 -21.32
N ASP A 24 -5.63 20.81 -21.38
CA ASP A 24 -4.88 20.47 -22.59
C ASP A 24 -4.07 19.17 -22.40
N GLU A 25 -3.80 18.50 -23.52
CA GLU A 25 -3.09 17.22 -23.50
C GLU A 25 -1.61 17.35 -23.16
N GLU A 26 -0.99 18.51 -23.45
CA GLU A 26 0.41 18.76 -23.13
C GLU A 26 0.65 18.74 -21.61
N SER A 27 -0.22 19.41 -20.86
CA SER A 27 -0.18 19.43 -19.39
C SER A 27 -0.45 18.05 -18.79
N ARG A 28 -1.36 17.28 -19.38
CA ARG A 28 -1.60 15.88 -18.99
C ARG A 28 -0.39 15.00 -19.23
N GLU A 29 0.26 15.14 -20.36
CA GLU A 29 1.45 14.35 -20.70
C GLU A 29 2.65 14.70 -19.80
N LYS A 30 2.82 15.97 -19.43
CA LYS A 30 3.79 16.38 -18.42
C LYS A 30 3.53 15.72 -17.07
N ALA A 31 2.28 15.66 -16.63
CA ALA A 31 1.91 14.99 -15.38
C ALA A 31 2.14 13.47 -15.43
N ARG A 32 1.84 12.80 -16.57
CA ARG A 32 2.14 11.37 -16.77
C ARG A 32 3.65 11.11 -16.72
N THR A 33 4.44 11.92 -17.41
CA THR A 33 5.91 11.80 -17.41
C THR A 33 6.47 11.96 -16.01
N ALA A 34 6.03 12.99 -15.28
CA ALA A 34 6.44 13.22 -13.89
C ALA A 34 6.03 12.07 -12.96
N TYR A 35 4.84 11.49 -13.16
CA TYR A 35 4.40 10.31 -12.42
C TYR A 35 5.35 9.13 -12.63
N HIS A 36 5.70 8.81 -13.88
CA HIS A 36 6.64 7.73 -14.18
C HIS A 36 8.03 8.00 -13.60
N ASP A 37 8.50 9.24 -13.65
CA ASP A 37 9.78 9.62 -13.06
C ASP A 37 9.82 9.43 -11.53
N LEU A 38 8.71 9.67 -10.83
CA LEU A 38 8.60 9.43 -9.39
C LEU A 38 8.61 7.95 -9.02
N LEU A 39 8.20 7.05 -9.92
CA LEU A 39 8.19 5.61 -9.67
C LEU A 39 9.53 4.92 -9.95
N LYS A 40 10.39 5.49 -10.80
CA LYS A 40 11.71 4.92 -11.15
C LYS A 40 12.56 4.52 -9.93
N PRO A 41 12.66 5.32 -8.85
CA PRO A 41 13.40 4.90 -7.67
C PRO A 41 12.81 3.66 -6.98
N LEU A 42 11.48 3.50 -7.00
CA LEU A 42 10.80 2.34 -6.41
C LEU A 42 11.02 1.08 -7.23
N GLU A 43 11.11 1.19 -8.57
CA GLU A 43 11.47 0.07 -9.44
C GLU A 43 12.86 -0.49 -9.10
N GLY A 44 13.79 0.38 -8.70
CA GLY A 44 15.14 0.00 -8.25
C GLY A 44 15.17 -0.82 -6.95
N LEU A 45 14.09 -0.82 -6.16
CA LEU A 45 13.95 -1.61 -4.92
C LEU A 45 13.46 -3.04 -5.18
N GLY A 46 13.13 -3.37 -6.44
CA GLY A 46 12.74 -4.71 -6.87
C GLY A 46 11.24 -5.02 -6.74
N ASN A 47 10.89 -6.24 -7.15
CA ASN A 47 9.49 -6.65 -7.34
C ASN A 47 8.63 -6.56 -6.06
N THR A 48 9.20 -6.87 -4.89
CA THR A 48 8.50 -6.80 -3.61
C THR A 48 8.08 -5.37 -3.29
N ALA A 49 8.99 -4.40 -3.49
CA ALA A 49 8.69 -2.98 -3.29
C ALA A 49 7.61 -2.51 -4.28
N GLY A 50 7.69 -2.92 -5.54
CA GLY A 50 6.65 -2.62 -6.54
C GLY A 50 5.26 -3.14 -6.15
N ARG A 51 5.19 -4.36 -5.59
CA ARG A 51 3.93 -4.91 -5.08
C ARG A 51 3.43 -4.14 -3.86
N LEU A 52 4.28 -3.90 -2.87
CA LEU A 52 3.92 -3.13 -1.67
C LEU A 52 3.48 -1.72 -2.04
N TRP A 53 4.12 -1.08 -3.01
CA TRP A 53 3.74 0.23 -3.52
C TRP A 53 2.32 0.25 -4.09
N ARG A 54 1.96 -0.76 -4.89
CA ARG A 54 0.60 -0.87 -5.45
C ARG A 54 -0.46 -0.99 -4.35
N GLU A 55 -0.22 -1.85 -3.37
CA GLU A 55 -1.13 -2.01 -2.23
C GLU A 55 -1.19 -0.73 -1.37
N TYR A 56 -0.07 -0.01 -1.25
CA TYR A 56 0.02 1.26 -0.55
C TYR A 56 -0.81 2.36 -1.23
N GLU A 57 -0.65 2.52 -2.55
CA GLU A 57 -1.41 3.48 -3.34
C GLU A 57 -2.91 3.20 -3.24
N ILE A 58 -3.33 1.94 -3.40
CA ILE A 58 -4.73 1.53 -3.24
C ILE A 58 -5.25 1.87 -1.84
N SER A 59 -4.46 1.61 -0.80
CA SER A 59 -4.85 1.89 0.58
C SER A 59 -5.10 3.38 0.80
N ARG A 60 -4.17 4.22 0.33
CA ARG A 60 -4.30 5.69 0.41
C ARG A 60 -5.46 6.22 -0.44
N ASP A 61 -5.64 5.71 -1.65
CA ASP A 61 -6.76 6.07 -2.53
C ASP A 61 -8.12 5.60 -1.94
N ASN A 62 -8.11 4.57 -1.08
CA ASN A 62 -9.25 4.15 -0.27
C ASN A 62 -9.45 4.95 1.02
N GLY A 63 -8.56 5.90 1.31
CA GLY A 63 -8.62 6.74 2.50
C GLY A 63 -8.16 6.03 3.77
N ASN A 64 -7.35 4.97 3.66
CA ASN A 64 -6.70 4.34 4.81
C ASN A 64 -5.37 5.04 5.12
N GLU A 65 -5.09 5.22 6.42
CA GLU A 65 -3.82 5.76 6.93
C GLU A 65 -2.70 4.73 6.99
N LEU A 66 -3.03 3.43 6.98
CA LEU A 66 -2.05 2.35 6.96
C LEU A 66 -2.07 1.65 5.60
N LEU A 67 -0.93 1.07 5.23
CA LEU A 67 -0.86 0.10 4.15
C LEU A 67 -1.75 -1.09 4.50
N ASP A 68 -2.63 -1.51 3.59
CA ASP A 68 -3.38 -2.74 3.70
C ASP A 68 -2.88 -3.78 2.70
N ILE A 69 -2.49 -4.95 3.21
CA ILE A 69 -2.15 -6.13 2.43
C ILE A 69 -3.43 -6.97 2.30
N SER A 70 -4.13 -6.83 1.17
CA SER A 70 -5.40 -7.53 0.93
C SER A 70 -5.25 -8.85 0.18
N GLU A 71 -4.09 -9.10 -0.43
CA GLU A 71 -3.84 -10.26 -1.28
C GLU A 71 -3.00 -11.34 -0.61
N VAL A 72 -2.93 -12.51 -1.23
CA VAL A 72 -2.11 -13.64 -0.77
C VAL A 72 -0.62 -13.26 -0.67
N VAL A 73 0.00 -13.54 0.47
CA VAL A 73 1.46 -13.51 0.63
C VAL A 73 1.91 -14.94 0.80
N TRP A 74 2.70 -15.43 -0.17
CA TRP A 74 3.24 -16.79 -0.14
C TRP A 74 4.26 -16.92 0.98
N GLU A 75 4.36 -18.12 1.54
CA GLU A 75 5.27 -18.42 2.66
C GLU A 75 6.71 -17.97 2.39
N LYS A 76 7.22 -18.31 1.19
CA LYS A 76 8.57 -17.94 0.74
C LYS A 76 8.80 -16.44 0.59
N ASP A 77 7.73 -15.64 0.47
CA ASP A 77 7.82 -14.20 0.20
C ASP A 77 7.61 -13.38 1.49
N ALA A 78 7.13 -13.99 2.58
CA ALA A 78 6.79 -13.28 3.81
C ALA A 78 8.00 -12.55 4.43
N GLU A 79 9.16 -13.20 4.51
CA GLU A 79 10.39 -12.58 5.03
C GLU A 79 10.83 -11.36 4.21
N ASN A 80 10.82 -11.51 2.88
CA ASN A 80 11.17 -10.43 1.96
C ASN A 80 10.17 -9.27 2.06
N PHE A 81 8.89 -9.55 2.25
CA PHE A 81 7.84 -8.55 2.46
C PHE A 81 8.14 -7.69 3.68
N ILE A 82 8.37 -8.31 4.84
CA ILE A 82 8.61 -7.57 6.08
C ILE A 82 9.96 -6.83 6.03
N SER A 83 10.98 -7.43 5.43
CA SER A 83 12.29 -6.78 5.24
C SER A 83 12.17 -5.53 4.35
N CYS A 84 11.42 -5.61 3.25
CA CYS A 84 11.16 -4.46 2.39
C CYS A 84 10.36 -3.37 3.12
N MET A 85 9.32 -3.74 3.90
CA MET A 85 8.59 -2.78 4.73
C MET A 85 9.51 -2.01 5.68
N ARG A 86 10.48 -2.69 6.32
CA ARG A 86 11.50 -2.02 7.13
C ARG A 86 12.33 -1.07 6.30
N GLU A 87 12.86 -1.51 5.16
CA GLU A 87 13.71 -0.71 4.27
C GLU A 87 13.02 0.60 3.83
N VAL A 88 11.73 0.53 3.47
CA VAL A 88 10.97 1.70 3.01
C VAL A 88 10.41 2.56 4.16
N GLY A 89 10.56 2.11 5.41
CA GLY A 89 10.16 2.86 6.60
C GLY A 89 8.71 2.67 7.05
N ILE A 90 8.04 1.58 6.65
CA ILE A 90 6.72 1.20 7.15
C ILE A 90 6.86 0.61 8.56
N ARG A 91 6.09 1.14 9.50
CA ARG A 91 6.11 0.73 10.92
C ARG A 91 4.85 -0.02 11.35
N GLN A 92 3.74 0.23 10.68
CA GLN A 92 2.47 -0.44 10.91
C GLN A 92 1.77 -0.68 9.57
N PHE A 93 1.07 -1.79 9.48
CA PHE A 93 0.26 -2.16 8.33
C PHE A 93 -0.96 -2.98 8.77
N THR A 94 -1.97 -3.05 7.91
CA THR A 94 -3.12 -3.93 8.08
C THR A 94 -3.04 -5.11 7.13
N PHE A 95 -3.61 -6.23 7.53
CA PHE A 95 -3.70 -7.43 6.70
C PHE A 95 -5.16 -7.90 6.69
N SER A 96 -5.82 -7.72 5.54
CA SER A 96 -7.28 -7.94 5.37
C SER A 96 -7.62 -9.09 4.42
N SER A 97 -6.61 -9.89 4.05
CA SER A 97 -6.77 -11.02 3.14
C SER A 97 -7.83 -12.01 3.59
N THR A 98 -8.73 -12.37 2.67
CA THR A 98 -9.81 -13.35 2.89
C THR A 98 -9.45 -14.74 2.38
N TRP A 99 -8.20 -14.97 1.99
CA TRP A 99 -7.72 -16.28 1.56
C TRP A 99 -7.73 -17.28 2.72
N SER A 100 -7.96 -18.56 2.42
CA SER A 100 -8.06 -19.61 3.45
C SER A 100 -6.80 -19.75 4.31
N SER A 101 -5.64 -19.31 3.79
CA SER A 101 -4.35 -19.34 4.48
C SER A 101 -4.01 -18.05 5.25
N ALA A 102 -4.97 -17.13 5.44
CA ALA A 102 -4.69 -15.83 6.04
C ALA A 102 -4.11 -15.96 7.47
N VAL A 103 -4.60 -16.91 8.26
CA VAL A 103 -4.10 -17.11 9.63
C VAL A 103 -2.65 -17.60 9.62
N GLU A 104 -2.29 -18.48 8.70
CA GLU A 104 -0.93 -18.96 8.49
C GLU A 104 -0.01 -17.84 8.00
N THR A 105 -0.48 -16.99 7.08
CA THR A 105 0.26 -15.79 6.66
C THR A 105 0.48 -14.82 7.81
N ALA A 106 -0.54 -14.57 8.64
CA ALA A 106 -0.42 -13.75 9.85
C ALA A 106 0.60 -14.33 10.84
N TRP A 107 0.64 -15.66 11.00
CA TRP A 107 1.66 -16.34 11.80
C TRP A 107 3.07 -16.12 11.26
N LEU A 108 3.26 -16.23 9.93
CA LEU A 108 4.55 -15.95 9.29
C LEU A 108 5.01 -14.52 9.52
N PHE A 109 4.13 -13.53 9.49
CA PHE A 109 4.50 -12.15 9.84
C PHE A 109 5.03 -12.05 11.27
N LYS A 110 4.42 -12.77 12.22
CA LYS A 110 4.93 -12.84 13.60
C LYS A 110 6.31 -13.46 13.67
N GLN A 111 6.54 -14.56 12.96
CA GLN A 111 7.85 -15.21 12.90
C GLN A 111 8.93 -14.29 12.28
N ASN A 112 8.53 -13.40 11.37
CA ASN A 112 9.40 -12.41 10.73
C ASN A 112 9.52 -11.09 11.50
N GLY A 113 9.15 -11.08 12.78
CA GLY A 113 9.37 -9.96 13.69
C GLY A 113 8.27 -8.90 13.68
N CYS A 114 7.06 -9.22 13.19
CA CYS A 114 5.90 -8.36 13.40
C CYS A 114 5.17 -8.71 14.69
N GLU A 115 4.51 -7.72 15.30
CA GLU A 115 3.62 -7.91 16.42
C GLU A 115 2.18 -7.68 16.00
N LEU A 116 1.29 -8.62 16.32
CA LEU A 116 -0.14 -8.47 16.11
C LEU A 116 -0.71 -7.61 17.24
N GLU A 117 -1.15 -6.39 16.92
CA GLU A 117 -1.71 -5.43 17.89
C GLU A 117 -3.22 -5.56 18.07
N GLY A 118 -3.92 -6.16 17.11
CA GLY A 118 -5.35 -6.43 17.23
C GLY A 118 -6.09 -6.51 15.89
N LEU A 119 -7.39 -6.26 15.94
CA LEU A 119 -8.27 -6.15 14.78
C LEU A 119 -8.71 -4.69 14.60
N VAL A 120 -8.81 -4.27 13.35
CA VAL A 120 -9.22 -2.91 12.97
C VAL A 120 -10.21 -2.94 11.81
N GLU A 121 -11.09 -1.95 11.76
CA GLU A 121 -11.90 -1.66 10.58
C GLU A 121 -11.09 -0.80 9.61
N ILE A 122 -11.12 -1.14 8.32
CA ILE A 122 -10.48 -0.40 7.24
C ILE A 122 -11.47 -0.15 6.10
N ASN A 123 -11.16 0.80 5.23
CA ASN A 123 -11.92 1.07 4.03
C ASN A 123 -11.48 0.14 2.88
N GLY A 124 -12.45 -0.50 2.24
CA GLY A 124 -12.29 -1.20 0.97
C GLY A 124 -12.54 -0.27 -0.23
N SER A 125 -12.88 -0.88 -1.37
CA SER A 125 -13.18 -0.15 -2.59
C SER A 125 -14.46 0.69 -2.44
N MET A 126 -14.58 1.74 -3.26
CA MET A 126 -15.82 2.49 -3.38
C MET A 126 -16.91 1.59 -3.95
N ASN A 127 -18.04 1.46 -3.25
CA ASN A 127 -19.22 0.85 -3.80
C ASN A 127 -19.90 1.87 -4.73
N PHE A 128 -19.89 1.57 -6.03
CA PHE A 128 -20.47 2.44 -7.05
C PHE A 128 -21.96 2.73 -6.82
N PHE A 129 -22.70 1.80 -6.22
CA PHE A 129 -24.15 1.94 -6.03
C PHE A 129 -24.56 2.67 -4.75
N GLU A 130 -23.65 2.75 -3.77
CA GLU A 130 -23.98 3.27 -2.43
C GLU A 130 -23.27 4.59 -2.10
N GLU A 131 -22.41 5.08 -3.01
CA GLU A 131 -21.54 6.25 -2.80
C GLU A 131 -20.74 6.19 -1.48
N LYS A 132 -20.52 4.97 -0.99
CA LYS A 132 -19.85 4.66 0.27
C LYS A 132 -18.74 3.66 0.02
N ARG A 133 -17.69 3.74 0.80
CA ARG A 133 -16.62 2.73 0.79
C ARG A 133 -17.07 1.51 1.57
N GLU A 134 -16.76 0.34 1.03
CA GLU A 134 -16.89 -0.92 1.74
C GLU A 134 -16.12 -0.86 3.08
N LYS A 135 -16.65 -1.50 4.12
CA LYS A 135 -15.95 -1.68 5.39
C LYS A 135 -15.43 -3.11 5.51
N LYS A 136 -14.13 -3.23 5.74
CA LYS A 136 -13.44 -4.51 5.90
C LYS A 136 -12.80 -4.59 7.27
N HIS A 137 -12.50 -5.81 7.69
CA HIS A 137 -11.79 -6.07 8.94
C HIS A 137 -10.42 -6.64 8.60
N GLY A 138 -9.39 -6.14 9.27
CA GLY A 138 -8.03 -6.60 9.09
C GLY A 138 -7.29 -6.73 10.41
N TYR A 139 -6.21 -7.49 10.39
CA TYR A 139 -5.26 -7.56 11.49
C TYR A 139 -4.35 -6.35 11.46
N LEU A 140 -4.15 -5.67 12.58
CA LEU A 140 -3.17 -4.60 12.73
C LEU A 140 -1.83 -5.20 13.16
N PHE A 141 -0.79 -4.95 12.38
CA PHE A 141 0.57 -5.38 12.69
C PHE A 141 1.50 -4.19 12.88
N ARG A 142 2.38 -4.31 13.87
CA ARG A 142 3.57 -3.47 14.07
C ARG A 142 4.81 -4.17 13.54
N VAL A 143 5.62 -3.48 12.75
CA VAL A 143 6.89 -3.98 12.22
C VAL A 143 8.00 -3.57 13.20
N ASN A 144 8.67 -4.54 13.82
CA ASN A 144 9.82 -4.30 14.69
C ASN A 144 11.13 -4.24 13.93
#